data_AF-A0A9W4RWV5-F1
#
_entry.id   AF-A0A9W4RWV5-F1
#
_cell.length_a   1.000
_cell.length_b   1.000
_cell.length_c   1.000
_cell.angle_alpha   90.00
_cell.angle_beta   90.00
_cell.angle_gamma   90.00
#
_symmetry.space_group_name_H-M   'P 1'
#
loop_
_entity.id
_entity.type
_entity.pdbx_description
1 polymer ?
#
loop_
_entity_poly.entity_id
_entity_poly.type
_entity_poly.pdbx_seq_one_letter_code
_entity_poly.pdbx_strand_id
1 'polypeptide(L)'
;MANSKLCAKYQFEKPNDKRALDLMNAAARVVVTELPDITIAYVVSTFTANYIYLWSQYFPDTPLSPPLPSFDGRAVCYPTVSNLRDYMSWRQVDCHINNLYNTTFWSLIQLGGYDNKTAEQMLAGTVSGDKNEILFSKFNINYNNEPEMYKKGSVIFRDYELVEPGTHNASEAADALAEPTQQSKSQAEKEKKKRNKARVVIEHLDIIKDDFWDRRPWLLSNKPGKTPKEP
;
A
#
# COMPACT_ATOMS: atom_id res chain seq x y z
N MET A 1 -7.02 11.21 -10.35
CA MET A 1 -8.04 12.30 -10.33
C MET A 1 -9.34 11.95 -9.59
N ALA A 2 -9.62 10.68 -9.22
CA ALA A 2 -10.92 10.30 -8.65
C ALA A 2 -11.23 10.85 -7.24
N ASN A 3 -10.23 11.14 -6.40
CA ASN A 3 -10.47 11.59 -5.01
C ASN A 3 -10.32 13.10 -4.77
N SER A 4 -9.98 13.93 -5.77
CA SER A 4 -9.73 15.37 -5.52
C SER A 4 -10.96 16.10 -4.95
N LYS A 5 -12.16 15.77 -5.44
CA LYS A 5 -13.43 16.33 -4.95
C LYS A 5 -13.76 15.87 -3.52
N LEU A 6 -13.49 14.60 -3.20
CA LEU A 6 -13.66 14.07 -1.85
C LEU A 6 -12.73 14.78 -0.87
N CYS A 7 -11.44 14.84 -1.20
CA CYS A 7 -10.43 15.49 -0.37
C CYS A 7 -10.76 16.97 -0.13
N ALA A 8 -11.28 17.68 -1.14
CA ALA A 8 -11.69 19.07 -0.98
C ALA A 8 -12.93 19.21 -0.08
N LYS A 9 -13.97 18.37 -0.31
CA LYS A 9 -15.23 18.39 0.46
C LYS A 9 -15.01 18.14 1.95
N TYR A 10 -14.12 17.20 2.27
CA TYR A 10 -13.83 16.80 3.66
C TYR A 10 -12.53 17.38 4.20
N GLN A 11 -11.97 18.40 3.53
CA GLN A 11 -10.82 19.18 3.99
C GLN A 11 -9.62 18.32 4.41
N PHE A 12 -9.22 17.40 3.54
CA PHE A 12 -8.05 16.56 3.82
C PHE A 12 -6.80 17.41 3.89
N GLU A 13 -5.97 17.12 4.90
CA GLU A 13 -4.63 17.71 5.04
C GLU A 13 -3.78 17.44 3.79
N LYS A 14 -2.87 18.38 3.52
CA LYS A 14 -1.98 18.34 2.35
C LYS A 14 -0.53 18.46 2.83
N PRO A 15 0.42 17.70 2.24
CA PRO A 15 0.24 16.78 1.10
C PRO A 15 -0.48 15.47 1.44
N ASN A 16 -0.46 15.05 2.71
CA ASN A 16 -0.99 13.78 3.18
C ASN A 16 -1.93 13.99 4.37
N ASP A 17 -3.05 13.29 4.40
CA ASP A 17 -3.95 13.24 5.55
C ASP A 17 -3.85 11.88 6.23
N LYS A 18 -3.33 11.87 7.45
CA LYS A 18 -3.10 10.62 8.19
C LYS A 18 -4.41 9.88 8.44
N ARG A 19 -5.50 10.58 8.74
CA ARG A 19 -6.82 9.98 9.05
C ARG A 19 -7.35 9.25 7.82
N ALA A 20 -7.21 9.87 6.65
CA ALA A 20 -7.62 9.26 5.39
C ALA A 20 -6.81 8.00 5.05
N LEU A 21 -5.50 8.04 5.25
CA LEU A 21 -4.61 6.90 5.00
C LEU A 21 -4.86 5.76 5.99
N ASP A 22 -5.03 6.07 7.28
CA ASP A 22 -5.34 5.08 8.30
C ASP A 22 -6.72 4.42 8.03
N LEU A 23 -7.71 5.20 7.58
CA LEU A 23 -9.02 4.67 7.16
C LEU A 23 -8.89 3.69 5.97
N MET A 24 -8.12 4.07 4.94
CA MET A 24 -7.83 3.18 3.81
C MET A 24 -7.14 1.88 4.28
N ASN A 25 -6.16 2.00 5.17
CA ASN A 25 -5.45 0.86 5.73
C ASN A 25 -6.37 -0.06 6.55
N ALA A 26 -7.26 0.51 7.36
CA ALA A 26 -8.22 -0.25 8.15
C ALA A 26 -9.23 -0.98 7.27
N ALA A 27 -9.78 -0.31 6.25
CA ALA A 27 -10.68 -0.95 5.29
C ALA A 27 -9.99 -2.09 4.54
N ALA A 28 -8.76 -1.89 4.07
CA ALA A 28 -7.99 -2.93 3.37
C ALA A 28 -7.63 -4.10 4.29
N ARG A 29 -7.29 -3.84 5.57
CA ARG A 29 -7.03 -4.89 6.55
C ARG A 29 -8.24 -5.80 6.76
N VAL A 30 -9.46 -5.24 6.80
CA VAL A 30 -10.68 -6.05 6.89
C VAL A 30 -10.83 -6.95 5.66
N VAL A 31 -10.64 -6.41 4.45
CA VAL A 31 -10.70 -7.19 3.20
C VAL A 31 -9.72 -8.36 3.23
N VAL A 32 -8.47 -8.13 3.63
CA VAL A 32 -7.47 -9.21 3.73
C VAL A 32 -7.93 -10.22 4.78
N THR A 33 -8.43 -9.77 5.93
CA THR A 33 -8.85 -10.66 7.03
C THR A 33 -10.02 -11.58 6.62
N GLU A 34 -11.03 -11.04 5.95
CA GLU A 34 -12.25 -11.77 5.56
C GLU A 34 -12.02 -12.75 4.40
N LEU A 35 -11.01 -12.50 3.57
CA LEU A 35 -10.76 -13.27 2.35
C LEU A 35 -9.42 -14.02 2.48
N PRO A 36 -9.42 -15.27 2.99
CA PRO A 36 -8.21 -16.02 3.29
C PRO A 36 -7.34 -16.35 2.09
N ASP A 37 -7.93 -16.43 0.91
CA ASP A 37 -7.23 -16.79 -0.32
C ASP A 37 -6.56 -15.58 -0.98
N ILE A 38 -6.79 -14.37 -0.44
CA ILE A 38 -6.14 -13.16 -0.89
C ILE A 38 -4.79 -13.02 -0.19
N THR A 39 -3.72 -13.19 -0.95
CA THR A 39 -2.35 -12.93 -0.47
C THR A 39 -2.06 -11.44 -0.35
N ILE A 40 -2.63 -10.61 -1.26
CA ILE A 40 -2.50 -9.14 -1.30
C ILE A 40 -3.86 -8.53 -1.67
N ALA A 41 -4.38 -7.60 -0.86
CA ALA A 41 -5.77 -7.11 -0.85
C ALA A 41 -6.31 -6.60 -2.20
N TYR A 42 -7.47 -7.10 -2.67
CA TYR A 42 -8.40 -6.33 -3.52
C TYR A 42 -9.81 -6.97 -3.63
N VAL A 43 -10.82 -6.39 -2.98
CA VAL A 43 -12.26 -6.54 -3.32
C VAL A 43 -12.93 -5.20 -3.15
N VAL A 44 -13.33 -4.59 -4.26
CA VAL A 44 -13.82 -3.20 -4.33
C VAL A 44 -15.07 -2.99 -3.47
N SER A 45 -16.02 -3.93 -3.49
CA SER A 45 -17.28 -3.82 -2.75
C SER A 45 -17.07 -3.88 -1.24
N THR A 46 -16.37 -4.91 -0.76
CA THR A 46 -16.00 -5.06 0.66
C THR A 46 -15.15 -3.89 1.13
N PHE A 47 -14.21 -3.42 0.32
CA PHE A 47 -13.40 -2.25 0.63
C PHE A 47 -14.25 -0.99 0.78
N THR A 48 -15.12 -0.71 -0.20
CA THR A 48 -15.99 0.47 -0.19
C THR A 48 -16.94 0.46 1.01
N ALA A 49 -17.55 -0.69 1.31
CA ALA A 49 -18.43 -0.85 2.46
C ALA A 49 -17.68 -0.59 3.78
N ASN A 50 -16.48 -1.16 3.94
CA ASN A 50 -15.65 -0.92 5.13
C ASN A 50 -15.14 0.52 5.23
N TYR A 51 -14.79 1.16 4.11
CA TYR A 51 -14.39 2.57 4.08
C TYR A 51 -15.51 3.47 4.59
N ILE A 52 -16.75 3.23 4.16
CA ILE A 52 -17.93 3.98 4.61
C ILE A 52 -18.24 3.66 6.08
N TYR A 53 -18.21 2.38 6.46
CA TYR A 53 -18.51 1.91 7.81
C TYR A 53 -17.53 2.48 8.85
N LEU A 54 -16.24 2.50 8.53
CA LEU A 54 -15.17 2.97 9.42
C LEU A 54 -15.01 4.50 9.40
N TRP A 55 -15.63 5.22 8.45
CA TRP A 55 -15.42 6.66 8.26
C TRP A 55 -15.56 7.46 9.55
N SER A 56 -16.64 7.26 10.32
CA SER A 56 -16.92 8.01 11.54
C SER A 56 -15.89 7.80 12.66
N GLN A 57 -15.10 6.72 12.61
CA GLN A 57 -14.00 6.48 13.55
C GLN A 57 -12.80 7.37 13.26
N TYR A 58 -12.59 7.76 11.99
CA TYR A 58 -11.46 8.56 11.54
C TYR A 58 -11.83 10.03 11.28
N PHE A 59 -13.10 10.29 10.99
CA PHE A 59 -13.68 11.59 10.69
C PHE A 59 -14.96 11.81 11.51
N PRO A 60 -14.86 11.91 12.86
CA PRO A 60 -16.03 12.00 13.74
C PRO A 60 -16.85 13.27 13.52
N ASP A 61 -16.18 14.38 13.22
CA ASP A 61 -16.80 15.70 13.08
C ASP A 61 -17.29 16.01 11.65
N THR A 62 -16.95 15.14 10.69
CA THR A 62 -17.28 15.36 9.27
C THR A 62 -18.00 14.15 8.67
N PRO A 63 -19.28 13.91 9.01
CA PRO A 63 -20.04 12.77 8.51
C PRO A 63 -20.11 12.72 6.98
N LEU A 64 -20.08 11.51 6.43
CA LEU A 64 -20.28 11.31 4.99
C LEU A 64 -21.66 11.80 4.56
N SER A 65 -21.68 12.51 3.43
CA SER A 65 -22.89 12.90 2.72
C SER A 65 -22.80 12.52 1.24
N PRO A 66 -23.93 12.19 0.59
CA PRO A 66 -23.97 11.82 -0.82
C PRO A 66 -23.30 12.85 -1.77
N PRO A 67 -22.78 12.40 -2.93
CA PRO A 67 -22.57 11.00 -3.29
C PRO A 67 -21.53 10.34 -2.38
N LEU A 68 -21.79 9.09 -1.99
CA LEU A 68 -20.87 8.32 -1.17
C LEU A 68 -19.60 7.97 -1.97
N PRO A 69 -18.44 7.81 -1.30
CA PRO A 69 -17.22 7.42 -1.97
C PRO A 69 -17.39 6.07 -2.68
N SER A 70 -16.86 5.98 -3.89
CA SER A 70 -16.80 4.76 -4.68
C SER A 70 -15.37 4.56 -5.19
N PHE A 71 -15.00 3.30 -5.38
CA PHE A 71 -13.66 2.92 -5.81
C PHE A 71 -13.74 2.15 -7.12
N ASP A 72 -12.78 2.40 -8.00
CA ASP A 72 -12.55 1.60 -9.21
C ASP A 72 -11.66 0.40 -8.86
N GLY A 73 -11.84 -0.70 -9.56
CA GLY A 73 -10.97 -1.87 -9.42
C GLY A 73 -10.84 -2.66 -10.70
N ARG A 74 -9.68 -3.29 -10.86
CA ARG A 74 -9.34 -4.12 -12.02
C ARG A 74 -8.60 -5.37 -11.56
N ALA A 75 -8.84 -6.48 -12.25
CA ALA A 75 -8.02 -7.67 -12.14
C ALA A 75 -6.94 -7.67 -13.23
N VAL A 76 -5.71 -7.99 -12.86
CA VAL A 76 -4.58 -8.13 -13.79
C VAL A 76 -3.87 -9.44 -13.47
N CYS A 77 -3.67 -10.27 -14.50
CA CYS A 77 -2.95 -11.53 -14.37
C CYS A 77 -1.48 -11.32 -14.72
N TYR A 78 -0.58 -11.81 -13.87
CA TYR A 78 0.86 -11.79 -14.11
C TYR A 78 1.33 -13.23 -14.39
N PRO A 79 1.96 -13.50 -15.55
CA PRO A 79 2.37 -14.85 -15.92
C PRO A 79 3.60 -15.33 -15.16
N THR A 80 4.36 -14.41 -14.56
CA THR A 80 5.54 -14.72 -13.75
C THR A 80 5.57 -13.87 -12.48
N VAL A 81 6.26 -14.37 -11.46
CA VAL A 81 6.59 -13.65 -10.23
C VAL A 81 7.39 -12.40 -10.53
N SER A 82 8.30 -12.45 -11.51
CA SER A 82 9.03 -11.26 -11.95
C SER A 82 8.09 -10.12 -12.36
N ASN A 83 7.07 -10.41 -13.17
CA ASN A 83 6.09 -9.39 -13.57
C ASN A 83 5.24 -8.86 -12.41
N LEU A 84 4.89 -9.74 -11.46
CA LEU A 84 4.19 -9.32 -10.24
C LEU A 84 5.07 -8.38 -9.39
N ARG A 85 6.35 -8.73 -9.21
CA ARG A 85 7.32 -7.93 -8.44
C ARG A 85 7.60 -6.59 -9.11
N ASP A 86 7.73 -6.57 -10.43
CA ASP A 86 7.88 -5.33 -11.22
C ASP A 86 6.66 -4.43 -11.04
N TYR A 87 5.45 -4.99 -11.10
CA TYR A 87 4.23 -4.23 -10.87
C TYR A 87 4.20 -3.62 -9.46
N MET A 88 4.47 -4.40 -8.42
CA MET A 88 4.48 -3.93 -7.04
C MET A 88 5.55 -2.85 -6.82
N SER A 89 6.75 -3.05 -7.38
CA SER A 89 7.84 -2.09 -7.36
C SER A 89 7.44 -0.79 -8.06
N TRP A 90 6.80 -0.88 -9.23
CA TRP A 90 6.29 0.28 -9.95
C TRP A 90 5.26 1.07 -9.14
N ARG A 91 4.36 0.41 -8.39
CA ARG A 91 3.42 1.10 -7.49
C ARG A 91 4.13 1.81 -6.34
N GLN A 92 5.15 1.20 -5.74
CA GLN A 92 5.91 1.84 -4.67
C GLN A 92 6.77 3.02 -5.16
N VAL A 93 7.41 2.89 -6.33
CA VAL A 93 8.15 3.98 -6.97
C VAL A 93 7.22 5.15 -7.32
N ASP A 94 6.03 4.85 -7.86
CA ASP A 94 5.01 5.87 -8.16
C ASP A 94 4.54 6.60 -6.89
N CYS A 95 4.34 5.87 -5.77
CA CYS A 95 4.06 6.46 -4.47
C CYS A 95 5.16 7.43 -4.03
N HIS A 96 6.43 7.01 -4.11
CA HIS A 96 7.56 7.86 -3.73
C HIS A 96 7.65 9.13 -4.57
N ILE A 97 7.54 9.00 -5.90
CA ILE A 97 7.60 10.14 -6.84
C ILE A 97 6.46 11.12 -6.55
N ASN A 98 5.24 10.62 -6.44
CA ASN A 98 4.06 11.44 -6.18
C ASN A 98 4.14 12.12 -4.81
N ASN A 99 4.61 11.42 -3.77
CA ASN A 99 4.75 12.00 -2.44
C ASN A 99 5.82 13.10 -2.40
N LEU A 100 6.98 12.89 -3.02
CA LEU A 100 8.03 13.91 -3.11
C LEU A 100 7.53 15.15 -3.86
N TYR A 101 6.87 14.94 -5.01
CA TYR A 101 6.26 16.03 -5.76
C TYR A 101 5.23 16.80 -4.93
N ASN A 102 4.26 16.10 -4.33
CA ASN A 102 3.19 16.72 -3.57
C ASN A 102 3.71 17.44 -2.32
N THR A 103 4.69 16.86 -1.61
CA THR A 103 5.31 17.49 -0.43
C THR A 103 5.97 18.80 -0.82
N THR A 104 6.72 18.80 -1.92
CA THR A 104 7.36 20.01 -2.44
C THR A 104 6.33 21.04 -2.90
N PHE A 105 5.32 20.60 -3.65
CA PHE A 105 4.25 21.43 -4.18
C PHE A 105 3.45 22.13 -3.07
N TRP A 106 3.00 21.38 -2.06
CA TRP A 106 2.24 21.95 -0.96
C TRP A 106 3.10 22.79 -0.01
N SER A 107 4.38 22.48 0.15
CA SER A 107 5.31 23.35 0.88
C SER A 107 5.47 24.71 0.17
N LEU A 108 5.58 24.72 -1.16
CA LEU A 108 5.59 25.97 -1.94
C LEU A 108 4.32 26.79 -1.70
N ILE A 109 3.15 26.16 -1.70
CA ILE A 109 1.88 26.89 -1.51
C ILE A 109 1.72 27.37 -0.06
N GLN A 110 1.83 26.46 0.91
CA GLN A 110 1.46 26.74 2.30
C GLN A 110 2.54 27.53 3.04
N LEU A 111 3.82 27.25 2.79
CA LEU A 111 4.95 27.90 3.47
C LEU A 111 5.57 28.99 2.60
N GLY A 112 5.59 28.79 1.28
CA GLY A 112 6.16 29.75 0.34
C GLY A 112 5.18 30.82 -0.16
N GLY A 113 3.86 30.66 0.09
CA GLY A 113 2.84 31.61 -0.35
C GLY A 113 2.62 31.66 -1.87
N TYR A 114 3.09 30.66 -2.61
CA TYR A 114 2.90 30.58 -4.06
C TYR A 114 1.48 30.12 -4.40
N ASP A 115 0.95 30.59 -5.54
CA ASP A 115 -0.27 30.01 -6.11
C ASP A 115 0.01 28.65 -6.80
N ASN A 116 -1.04 27.89 -7.06
CA ASN A 116 -0.94 26.56 -7.67
C ASN A 116 -0.21 26.57 -9.01
N LYS A 117 -0.45 27.57 -9.86
CA LYS A 117 0.11 27.64 -11.22
C LYS A 117 1.61 27.90 -11.17
N THR A 118 2.03 28.78 -10.26
CA THR A 118 3.42 29.13 -10.04
C THR A 118 4.17 27.95 -9.43
N ALA A 119 3.58 27.27 -8.43
CA ALA A 119 4.17 26.06 -7.86
C ALA A 119 4.32 24.93 -8.89
N GLU A 120 3.33 24.72 -9.77
CA GLU A 120 3.43 23.76 -10.87
C GLU A 120 4.56 24.12 -11.85
N GLN A 121 4.66 25.40 -12.23
CA GLN A 121 5.71 25.88 -13.13
C GLN A 121 7.11 25.75 -12.52
N MET A 122 7.27 26.00 -11.23
CA MET A 122 8.55 25.83 -10.53
C MET A 122 8.99 24.36 -10.47
N LEU A 123 8.03 23.44 -10.38
CA LEU A 123 8.33 22.00 -10.34
C LEU A 123 8.43 21.37 -11.73
N ALA A 124 8.02 22.06 -12.79
CA ALA A 124 8.09 21.57 -14.16
C ALA A 124 9.56 21.34 -14.58
N GLY A 125 9.87 20.15 -15.08
CA GLY A 125 11.22 19.78 -15.52
C GLY A 125 12.21 19.43 -14.39
N THR A 126 11.83 19.60 -13.13
CA THR A 126 12.71 19.27 -11.99
C THR A 126 12.88 17.76 -11.81
N VAL A 127 14.07 17.33 -11.37
CA VAL A 127 14.34 15.95 -10.95
C VAL A 127 14.12 15.77 -9.44
N SER A 128 14.32 14.56 -8.93
CA SER A 128 14.16 14.30 -7.48
C SER A 128 15.17 15.07 -6.63
N GLY A 129 16.40 15.26 -7.12
CA GLY A 129 17.43 16.05 -6.44
C GLY A 129 16.98 17.49 -6.17
N ASP A 130 16.53 18.18 -7.22
CA ASP A 130 16.05 19.56 -7.14
C ASP A 130 14.89 19.71 -6.14
N LYS A 131 13.94 18.75 -6.11
CA LYS A 131 12.82 18.77 -5.17
C LYS A 131 13.28 18.64 -3.72
N ASN A 132 14.24 17.76 -3.46
CA ASN A 132 14.85 17.63 -2.13
C ASN A 132 15.58 18.91 -1.74
N GLU A 133 16.31 19.53 -2.67
CA GLU A 133 16.99 20.81 -2.43
C GLU A 133 16.00 21.94 -2.16
N ILE A 134 14.88 22.02 -2.90
CA ILE A 134 13.80 22.99 -2.65
C ILE A 134 13.25 22.81 -1.23
N LEU A 135 12.91 21.58 -0.84
CA LEU A 135 12.40 21.28 0.50
C LEU A 135 13.39 21.67 1.60
N PHE A 136 14.66 21.32 1.43
CA PHE A 136 15.68 21.57 2.43
C PHE A 136 16.06 23.05 2.50
N SER A 137 16.47 23.65 1.38
CA SER A 137 17.03 25.00 1.36
C SER A 137 16.00 26.09 1.60
N LYS A 138 14.74 25.92 1.15
CA LYS A 138 13.69 26.94 1.34
C LYS A 138 12.84 26.74 2.59
N PHE A 139 12.61 25.48 2.97
CA PHE A 139 11.64 25.16 4.02
C PHE A 139 12.26 24.43 5.21
N ASN A 140 13.56 24.13 5.17
CA ASN A 140 14.26 23.33 6.19
C ASN A 140 13.59 21.96 6.43
N ILE A 141 12.99 21.38 5.38
CA ILE A 141 12.32 20.08 5.40
C ILE A 141 13.28 19.05 4.83
N ASN A 142 13.68 18.08 5.65
CA ASN A 142 14.39 16.90 5.18
C ASN A 142 13.39 15.81 4.82
N TYR A 143 13.17 15.57 3.53
CA TYR A 143 12.22 14.57 3.03
C TYR A 143 12.48 13.16 3.58
N ASN A 144 13.73 12.80 3.89
CA ASN A 144 14.03 11.49 4.48
C ASN A 144 13.45 11.32 5.89
N ASN A 145 13.12 12.41 6.58
CA ASN A 145 12.48 12.37 7.89
C ASN A 145 10.94 12.32 7.81
N GLU A 146 10.35 12.42 6.61
CA GLU A 146 8.92 12.21 6.44
C GLU A 146 8.52 10.78 6.85
N PRO A 147 7.31 10.59 7.40
CA PRO A 147 6.82 9.26 7.79
C PRO A 147 6.95 8.22 6.66
N GLU A 148 7.39 7.01 7.01
CA GLU A 148 7.56 5.92 6.04
C GLU A 148 6.26 5.59 5.29
N MET A 149 5.11 5.72 5.96
CA MET A 149 3.80 5.55 5.32
C MET A 149 3.57 6.48 4.12
N TYR A 150 4.09 7.70 4.17
CA TYR A 150 3.93 8.67 3.08
C TYR A 150 4.92 8.39 1.95
N LYS A 151 6.15 7.98 2.30
CA LYS A 151 7.22 7.72 1.32
C LYS A 151 7.10 6.37 0.61
N LYS A 152 6.61 5.35 1.31
CA LYS A 152 6.60 3.94 0.87
C LYS A 152 5.20 3.36 0.70
N GLY A 153 4.18 4.03 1.19
CA GLY A 153 2.82 3.52 1.24
C GLY A 153 2.62 2.47 2.33
N SER A 154 1.56 1.69 2.20
CA SER A 154 1.19 0.62 3.13
C SER A 154 1.14 -0.72 2.42
N VAL A 155 1.80 -1.72 2.98
CA VAL A 155 1.79 -3.10 2.50
C VAL A 155 1.05 -3.94 3.53
N ILE A 156 0.04 -4.68 3.07
CA ILE A 156 -0.85 -5.46 3.94
C ILE A 156 -0.75 -6.92 3.56
N PHE A 157 -0.35 -7.75 4.50
CA PHE A 157 -0.14 -9.18 4.28
C PHE A 157 -0.34 -9.98 5.56
N ARG A 158 -0.41 -11.31 5.40
CA ARG A 158 -0.42 -12.25 6.52
C ARG A 158 0.99 -12.52 7.01
N ASP A 159 1.18 -12.32 8.30
CA ASP A 159 2.46 -12.45 8.97
C ASP A 159 2.74 -13.90 9.38
N TYR A 160 3.94 -14.35 9.05
CA TYR A 160 4.49 -15.66 9.36
C TYR A 160 5.97 -15.50 9.74
N GLU A 161 6.56 -16.52 10.36
CA GLU A 161 7.98 -16.52 10.71
C GLU A 161 8.84 -16.29 9.45
N LEU A 162 9.66 -15.23 9.49
CA LEU A 162 10.61 -14.92 8.43
C LEU A 162 11.57 -16.09 8.22
N VAL A 163 11.93 -16.33 6.96
CA VAL A 163 12.83 -17.41 6.55
C VAL A 163 14.17 -16.81 6.13
N GLU A 164 15.25 -17.55 6.33
CA GLU A 164 16.58 -17.14 5.84
C GLU A 164 16.60 -17.10 4.29
N PRO A 165 17.18 -16.05 3.69
CA PRO A 165 17.33 -15.99 2.23
C PRO A 165 18.11 -17.20 1.68
N GLY A 166 17.72 -17.67 0.50
CA GLY A 166 18.38 -18.80 -0.19
C GLY A 166 18.02 -20.20 0.31
N THR A 167 17.18 -20.35 1.34
CA THR A 167 16.71 -21.69 1.78
C THR A 167 15.52 -22.22 1.00
N HIS A 168 15.02 -21.47 0.01
CA HIS A 168 13.82 -21.77 -0.75
C HIS A 168 13.84 -21.04 -2.09
N ASN A 169 13.19 -21.63 -3.10
CA ASN A 169 13.05 -21.03 -4.44
C ASN A 169 11.56 -20.80 -4.73
N ALA A 170 10.90 -19.97 -3.92
CA ALA A 170 9.46 -19.75 -4.03
C ALA A 170 9.07 -19.10 -5.37
N SER A 171 9.93 -18.24 -5.94
CA SER A 171 9.72 -17.64 -7.26
C SER A 171 9.74 -18.70 -8.36
N GLU A 172 10.81 -19.50 -8.45
CA GLU A 172 10.93 -20.55 -9.46
C GLU A 172 9.82 -21.59 -9.35
N ALA A 173 9.46 -21.98 -8.11
CA ALA A 173 8.37 -22.91 -7.86
C ALA A 173 7.00 -22.34 -8.28
N ALA A 174 6.77 -21.03 -8.09
CA ALA A 174 5.55 -20.37 -8.54
C ALA A 174 5.50 -20.23 -10.07
N ASP A 175 6.62 -19.88 -10.71
CA ASP A 175 6.71 -19.74 -12.16
C ASP A 175 6.63 -21.09 -12.90
N ALA A 176 7.11 -22.17 -12.28
CA ALA A 176 7.01 -23.52 -12.82
C ALA A 176 5.59 -24.12 -12.72
N LEU A 177 4.69 -23.51 -11.93
CA LEU A 177 3.30 -23.96 -11.81
C LEU A 177 2.48 -23.43 -12.99
N ALA A 178 2.40 -24.22 -14.06
CA ALA A 178 1.51 -23.94 -15.19
C ALA A 178 0.01 -24.03 -14.81
N GLU A 179 -0.33 -24.84 -13.80
CA GLU A 179 -1.68 -24.99 -13.25
C GLU A 179 -1.66 -25.01 -11.72
N PRO A 180 -2.75 -24.58 -11.05
CA PRO A 180 -2.89 -24.71 -9.61
C PRO A 180 -2.74 -26.18 -9.19
N THR A 181 -1.87 -26.46 -8.22
CA THR A 181 -1.70 -27.81 -7.70
C THR A 181 -3.01 -28.29 -7.08
N GLN A 182 -3.59 -29.40 -7.57
CA GLN A 182 -4.79 -29.99 -6.96
C GLN A 182 -4.45 -30.53 -5.57
N GLN A 183 -4.71 -29.72 -4.55
CA GLN A 183 -4.58 -30.14 -3.16
C GLN A 183 -5.76 -31.02 -2.76
N SER A 184 -5.51 -32.01 -1.91
CA SER A 184 -6.60 -32.74 -1.27
C SER A 184 -7.49 -31.78 -0.47
N LYS A 185 -8.80 -32.04 -0.41
CA LYS A 185 -9.75 -31.21 0.36
C LYS A 185 -9.29 -30.99 1.81
N SER A 186 -8.70 -32.03 2.42
CA SER A 186 -8.19 -31.96 3.79
C SER A 186 -6.95 -31.06 3.94
N GLN A 187 -6.06 -31.02 2.96
CA GLN A 187 -4.92 -30.10 2.95
C GLN A 187 -5.38 -28.66 2.73
N ALA A 188 -6.26 -28.43 1.76
CA ALA A 188 -6.81 -27.09 1.48
C ALA A 188 -7.52 -26.50 2.71
N GLU A 189 -8.32 -27.30 3.42
CA GLU A 189 -8.96 -26.87 4.67
C GLU A 189 -7.97 -26.57 5.79
N LYS A 190 -6.90 -27.38 5.93
CA LYS A 190 -5.84 -27.12 6.93
C LYS A 190 -5.10 -25.83 6.63
N GLU A 191 -4.76 -25.58 5.37
CA GLU A 191 -4.09 -24.34 4.95
C GLU A 191 -5.00 -23.13 5.13
N LYS A 192 -6.29 -23.22 4.78
CA LYS A 192 -7.28 -22.18 5.03
C LYS A 192 -7.39 -21.85 6.52
N LYS A 193 -7.44 -22.87 7.39
CA LYS A 193 -7.45 -22.67 8.84
C LYS A 193 -6.18 -21.98 9.34
N LYS A 194 -5.02 -22.26 8.77
CA LYS A 194 -3.76 -21.55 9.09
C LYS A 194 -3.83 -20.08 8.64
N ARG A 195 -4.29 -19.81 7.42
CA ARG A 195 -4.46 -18.44 6.89
C ARG A 195 -5.44 -17.60 7.71
N ASN A 196 -6.50 -18.20 8.24
CA ASN A 196 -7.46 -17.54 9.13
C ASN A 196 -6.88 -17.20 10.51
N LYS A 197 -5.93 -17.99 11.00
CA LYS A 197 -5.26 -17.75 12.29
C LYS A 197 -4.08 -16.80 12.18
N ALA A 198 -3.56 -16.58 10.97
CA ALA A 198 -2.44 -15.70 10.74
C ALA A 198 -2.83 -14.24 11.03
N ARG A 199 -1.94 -13.53 11.72
CA ARG A 199 -2.10 -12.09 11.97
C ARG A 199 -1.97 -11.34 10.65
N VAL A 200 -2.89 -10.44 10.36
CA VAL A 200 -2.76 -9.50 9.24
C VAL A 200 -2.06 -8.24 9.74
N VAL A 201 -0.93 -7.90 9.14
CA VAL A 201 -0.11 -6.73 9.49
C VAL A 201 -0.19 -5.67 8.41
N ILE A 202 0.03 -4.42 8.81
CA ILE A 202 0.18 -3.28 7.91
C ILE A 202 1.58 -2.74 8.17
N GLU A 203 2.43 -2.75 7.14
CA GLU A 203 3.83 -2.35 7.25
C GLU A 203 4.17 -1.26 6.22
N HIS A 204 5.17 -0.44 6.54
CA HIS A 204 5.64 0.68 5.70
C HIS A 204 7.10 0.45 5.31
N LEU A 205 7.34 -0.57 4.50
CA LEU A 205 8.68 -1.09 4.19
C LEU A 205 8.95 -1.11 2.69
N ASP A 206 10.23 -1.24 2.33
CA ASP A 206 10.68 -1.33 0.93
C ASP A 206 10.37 -2.73 0.40
N ILE A 207 9.58 -2.81 -0.68
CA ILE A 207 9.21 -4.07 -1.35
C ILE A 207 9.90 -4.23 -2.70
N ILE A 208 10.79 -3.30 -3.07
CA ILE A 208 11.51 -3.36 -4.34
C ILE A 208 12.65 -4.38 -4.24
N LYS A 209 13.35 -4.41 -3.10
CA LYS A 209 14.51 -5.28 -2.87
C LYS A 209 14.12 -6.74 -2.67
N ASP A 210 15.03 -7.64 -3.06
CA ASP A 210 14.88 -9.09 -2.91
C ASP A 210 14.65 -9.53 -1.46
N ASP A 211 15.32 -8.89 -0.49
CA ASP A 211 15.22 -9.22 0.94
C ASP A 211 13.75 -9.29 1.44
N PHE A 212 12.88 -8.41 0.94
CA PHE A 212 11.47 -8.44 1.33
C PHE A 212 10.79 -9.75 0.92
N TRP A 213 11.04 -10.19 -0.31
CA TRP A 213 10.40 -11.35 -0.96
C TRP A 213 11.03 -12.65 -0.48
N ASP A 214 12.36 -12.71 -0.43
CA ASP A 214 13.11 -13.88 0.01
C ASP A 214 12.80 -14.20 1.46
N ARG A 215 12.62 -13.22 2.33
CA ARG A 215 12.29 -13.53 3.73
C ARG A 215 10.83 -13.95 3.92
N ARG A 216 9.99 -13.85 2.88
CA ARG A 216 8.53 -14.07 2.92
C ARG A 216 8.02 -14.98 1.79
N PRO A 217 8.50 -16.22 1.67
CA PRO A 217 8.13 -17.13 0.58
C PRO A 217 6.64 -17.46 0.47
N TRP A 218 5.87 -17.30 1.55
CA TRP A 218 4.42 -17.49 1.54
C TRP A 218 3.68 -16.48 0.65
N LEU A 219 4.27 -15.31 0.39
CA LEU A 219 3.69 -14.30 -0.50
C LEU A 219 3.66 -14.76 -1.96
N LEU A 220 4.58 -15.66 -2.34
CA LEU A 220 4.72 -16.17 -3.71
C LEU A 220 4.18 -17.59 -3.86
N SER A 221 4.39 -18.44 -2.85
CA SER A 221 4.02 -19.86 -2.92
C SER A 221 2.54 -20.14 -2.66
N ASN A 222 1.77 -19.14 -2.21
CA ASN A 222 0.38 -19.29 -1.73
C ASN A 222 0.21 -20.30 -0.57
N LYS A 223 1.31 -20.72 0.05
CA LYS A 223 1.33 -21.67 1.16
C LYS A 223 1.56 -20.92 2.47
N PRO A 224 0.73 -21.12 3.51
CA PRO A 224 0.92 -20.47 4.79
C PRO A 224 2.24 -20.91 5.44
N GLY A 225 3.00 -19.95 5.98
CA GLY A 225 4.23 -20.20 6.73
C GLY A 225 3.97 -20.75 8.14
N LYS A 226 5.01 -20.75 8.96
CA LYS A 226 4.88 -21.01 10.41
C LYS A 226 4.30 -19.77 11.08
N THR A 227 3.32 -19.94 11.94
CA THR A 227 2.81 -18.83 12.76
C THR A 227 3.93 -18.33 13.66
N PRO A 228 4.19 -17.00 13.73
CA PRO A 228 5.20 -16.45 14.61
C PRO A 228 4.94 -16.90 16.04
N LYS A 229 5.99 -17.31 16.77
CA LYS A 229 5.91 -17.33 18.24
C LYS A 229 5.59 -15.90 18.68
N GLU A 230 4.60 -15.74 19.54
CA GLU A 230 4.22 -14.42 20.06
C GLU A 230 5.48 -13.67 20.57
N PRO A 231 5.59 -12.36 20.34
CA PRO A 231 6.57 -11.54 21.04
C PRO A 231 6.29 -11.52 22.56
#